data_AF-A0A2G9Q7A2-F1
#
_entry.id   AF-A0A2G9Q7A2-F1
#
_cell.length_a   1.000
_cell.length_b   1.000
_cell.length_c   1.000
_cell.angle_alpha   90.00
_cell.angle_beta   90.00
_cell.angle_gamma   90.00
#
_symmetry.space_group_name_H-M   'P 1'
#
loop_
_entity.id
_entity.type
_entity.pdbx_description
1 polymer ?
#
loop_
_entity_poly.entity_id
_entity_poly.type
_entity_poly.pdbx_seq_one_letter_code
_entity_poly.pdbx_strand_id
1 'polypeptide(L)'
;MLALAALNEVHPITGGQAVPRGQCSKECLPGFRKSVREGYHPCCYNCAPCSEGEISNHSDSELCKKCPENEWPNKAKNICIDKVNEYLSYKEDVLVLFFSITSVIFATTSLFILGLFFWFRRTPIVKANNRNLSFILLFSLILSFLSVFLFLGRPVNITCMLQQVTFGIPFTISVSSILAK
;
A
#
# COMPACT_ATOMS: atom_id res chain seq x y z
N MET A 1 -17.04 -63.17 -36.92
CA MET A 1 -16.42 -62.49 -38.07
C MET A 1 -17.44 -61.56 -38.68
N LEU A 2 -17.41 -60.25 -38.41
CA LEU A 2 -17.95 -59.17 -39.28
C LEU A 2 -17.91 -57.74 -38.71
N ALA A 3 -17.32 -57.45 -37.53
CA ALA A 3 -17.33 -56.08 -36.99
C ALA A 3 -15.95 -55.58 -36.51
N LEU A 4 -14.88 -55.85 -37.26
CA LEU A 4 -13.51 -55.36 -36.96
C LEU A 4 -12.82 -54.66 -38.16
N ALA A 5 -13.58 -54.18 -39.15
CA ALA A 5 -13.00 -53.63 -40.39
C ALA A 5 -13.44 -52.19 -40.72
N ALA A 6 -13.75 -51.35 -39.71
CA ALA A 6 -14.26 -49.99 -39.96
C ALA A 6 -13.56 -48.88 -39.15
N LEU A 7 -12.29 -49.06 -38.77
CA LEU A 7 -11.49 -48.00 -38.12
C LEU A 7 -10.09 -47.89 -38.74
N ASN A 8 -9.98 -47.76 -40.07
CA ASN A 8 -8.71 -47.34 -40.66
C ASN A 8 -8.82 -46.71 -42.07
N GLU A 9 -9.78 -45.84 -42.30
CA GLU A 9 -9.77 -44.98 -43.50
C GLU A 9 -9.20 -43.60 -43.13
N VAL A 10 -7.88 -43.51 -42.98
CA VAL A 10 -7.16 -42.23 -43.00
C VAL A 10 -6.90 -41.89 -44.46
N HIS A 11 -7.73 -41.02 -45.02
CA HIS A 11 -7.49 -40.46 -46.35
C HIS A 11 -6.23 -39.58 -46.34
N PRO A 12 -5.28 -39.77 -47.28
CA PRO A 12 -4.13 -38.87 -47.41
C PRO A 12 -4.57 -37.56 -48.06
N ILE A 13 -4.41 -36.44 -47.34
CA ILE A 13 -4.68 -35.10 -47.86
C ILE A 13 -3.52 -34.69 -48.77
N THR A 14 -3.66 -34.94 -50.07
CA THR A 14 -2.69 -34.48 -51.08
C THR A 14 -2.86 -32.98 -51.32
N GLY A 15 -1.97 -32.16 -50.76
CA GLY A 15 -1.81 -30.77 -51.17
C GLY A 15 -1.35 -29.82 -50.07
N GLY A 16 -0.10 -29.94 -49.60
CA GLY A 16 0.65 -28.87 -48.88
C GLY A 16 0.03 -28.22 -47.63
N GLN A 17 -1.20 -28.55 -47.25
CA GLN A 17 -1.92 -27.97 -46.13
C GLN A 17 -1.60 -28.77 -44.88
N ALA A 18 -1.09 -28.07 -43.87
CA ALA A 18 -0.86 -28.62 -42.55
C ALA A 18 -2.15 -29.25 -42.01
N VAL A 19 -2.03 -30.45 -41.44
CA VAL A 19 -3.14 -31.16 -40.79
C VAL A 19 -3.81 -30.23 -39.77
N PRO A 20 -5.15 -30.03 -39.84
CA PRO A 20 -5.84 -29.14 -38.91
C PRO A 20 -5.68 -29.66 -37.48
N ARG A 21 -5.29 -28.79 -36.55
CA ARG A 21 -5.26 -29.13 -35.13
C ARG A 21 -6.69 -29.41 -34.65
N GLY A 22 -6.92 -30.59 -34.09
CA GLY A 22 -8.20 -30.97 -33.46
C GLY A 22 -8.43 -30.28 -32.11
N GLN A 23 -8.35 -28.95 -32.06
CA GLN A 23 -8.63 -28.17 -30.86
C GLN A 23 -9.97 -27.45 -30.98
N CYS A 24 -10.78 -27.57 -29.92
CA CYS A 24 -12.08 -26.92 -29.79
C CYS A 24 -11.96 -25.44 -29.43
N SER A 25 -10.93 -25.10 -28.63
CA SER A 25 -10.69 -23.78 -28.09
C SER A 25 -9.32 -23.26 -28.51
N LYS A 26 -9.22 -21.94 -28.66
CA LYS A 26 -7.94 -21.26 -28.86
C LYS A 26 -7.18 -21.19 -27.54
N GLU A 27 -5.85 -21.18 -27.62
CA GLU A 27 -4.98 -20.96 -26.47
C GLU A 27 -5.29 -19.61 -25.81
N CYS A 28 -5.37 -19.60 -24.48
CA CYS A 28 -5.57 -18.35 -23.74
C CYS A 28 -4.29 -17.52 -23.72
N LEU A 29 -4.43 -16.20 -23.86
CA LEU A 29 -3.29 -15.28 -23.74
C LEU A 29 -2.90 -15.09 -22.26
N PRO A 30 -1.67 -14.66 -21.97
CA PRO A 30 -1.29 -14.19 -20.63
C PRO A 30 -2.30 -13.16 -20.10
N GLY A 31 -2.59 -13.22 -18.80
CA GLY A 31 -3.67 -12.45 -18.16
C GLY A 31 -5.02 -13.16 -18.07
N PHE A 32 -5.17 -14.28 -18.78
CA PHE A 32 -6.38 -15.11 -18.77
C PHE A 32 -6.08 -16.51 -18.24
N ARG A 33 -7.12 -17.14 -17.69
CA ARG A 33 -7.15 -18.55 -17.29
C ARG A 33 -8.23 -19.30 -18.05
N LYS A 34 -8.07 -20.62 -18.13
CA LYS A 34 -9.13 -21.49 -18.63
C LYS A 34 -10.32 -21.48 -17.67
N SER A 35 -11.51 -21.33 -18.22
CA SER A 35 -12.78 -21.55 -17.55
C SER A 35 -13.53 -22.64 -18.29
N VAL A 36 -13.90 -23.71 -17.58
CA VAL A 36 -14.67 -24.82 -18.12
C VAL A 36 -16.00 -24.28 -18.64
N ARG A 37 -16.37 -24.67 -19.87
CA ARG A 37 -17.65 -24.31 -20.45
C ARG A 37 -18.70 -25.35 -19.99
N GLU A 38 -19.72 -24.90 -19.29
CA GLU A 38 -20.81 -25.78 -18.83
C GLU A 38 -21.46 -26.52 -20.01
N GLY A 39 -21.60 -27.84 -19.87
CA GLY A 39 -22.21 -28.70 -20.90
C GLY A 39 -21.27 -29.15 -22.04
N TYR A 40 -19.98 -28.79 -22.01
CA TYR A 40 -18.99 -29.22 -23.01
C TYR A 40 -17.92 -30.13 -22.40
N HIS A 41 -17.20 -30.88 -23.24
CA HIS A 41 -16.08 -31.72 -22.82
C HIS A 41 -14.95 -30.86 -22.21
N PRO A 42 -14.17 -31.34 -21.21
CA PRO A 42 -13.10 -30.58 -20.56
C PRO A 42 -12.04 -29.94 -21.49
N CYS A 43 -11.89 -30.45 -22.71
CA CYS A 43 -11.00 -29.88 -23.74
C CYS A 43 -11.56 -28.62 -24.43
N CYS A 44 -12.84 -28.30 -24.24
CA CYS A 44 -13.50 -27.09 -24.72
C CYS A 44 -13.68 -26.11 -23.55
N TYR A 45 -12.84 -25.09 -23.51
CA TYR A 45 -12.84 -24.06 -22.48
C TYR A 45 -12.96 -22.66 -23.09
N ASN A 46 -13.36 -21.71 -22.24
CA ASN A 46 -13.27 -20.29 -22.54
C ASN A 46 -12.09 -19.66 -21.80
N CYS A 47 -11.64 -18.50 -22.26
CA CYS A 47 -10.62 -17.72 -21.56
C CYS A 47 -11.30 -16.67 -20.69
N ALA A 48 -11.16 -16.79 -19.37
CA ALA A 48 -11.65 -15.83 -18.40
C ALA A 48 -10.48 -15.01 -17.84
N PRO A 49 -10.64 -13.69 -17.61
CA PRO A 49 -9.58 -12.88 -17.02
C PRO A 49 -9.28 -13.32 -15.59
N CYS A 50 -8.03 -13.13 -15.15
CA CYS A 50 -7.65 -13.35 -13.76
C CYS A 50 -8.38 -12.38 -12.80
N SER A 51 -8.56 -12.81 -11.55
CA SER A 51 -9.22 -12.00 -10.51
C SER A 51 -8.36 -10.81 -10.09
N GLU A 52 -8.89 -9.94 -9.22
CA GLU A 52 -8.08 -8.86 -8.64
C GLU A 52 -6.93 -9.43 -7.78
N GLY A 53 -5.72 -8.89 -7.96
CA GLY A 53 -4.52 -9.37 -7.27
C GLY A 53 -3.86 -10.63 -7.85
N GLU A 54 -4.39 -11.18 -8.95
CA GLU A 54 -3.87 -12.38 -9.60
C GLU A 54 -3.37 -12.10 -11.02
N ILE A 55 -2.39 -12.90 -11.46
CA ILE A 55 -1.78 -12.85 -12.79
C ILE A 55 -1.70 -14.23 -13.45
N SER A 56 -1.55 -14.21 -14.77
CA SER A 56 -1.19 -15.37 -15.59
C SER A 56 -0.07 -14.94 -16.54
N ASN A 57 1.14 -15.45 -16.32
CA ASN A 57 2.34 -15.08 -17.09
C ASN A 57 2.52 -15.95 -18.36
N HIS A 58 1.90 -17.13 -18.40
CA HIS A 58 2.01 -18.09 -19.50
C HIS A 58 0.70 -18.18 -20.28
N SER A 59 0.82 -18.40 -21.58
CA SER A 59 -0.33 -18.75 -22.42
C SER A 59 -0.94 -20.08 -21.98
N ASP A 60 -2.25 -20.19 -22.14
CA ASP A 60 -3.03 -21.40 -21.90
C ASP A 60 -2.98 -21.93 -20.45
N SER A 61 -2.83 -21.02 -19.48
CA SER A 61 -2.80 -21.34 -18.05
C SER A 61 -4.17 -21.77 -17.51
N GLU A 62 -4.21 -22.82 -16.69
CA GLU A 62 -5.43 -23.30 -16.03
C GLU A 62 -5.83 -22.45 -14.81
N LEU A 63 -4.82 -21.93 -14.11
CA LEU A 63 -4.98 -21.19 -12.86
C LEU A 63 -4.19 -19.88 -12.92
N CYS A 64 -4.72 -18.86 -12.25
CA CYS A 64 -3.99 -17.61 -12.00
C CYS A 64 -3.20 -17.73 -10.69
N LYS A 65 -2.08 -17.02 -10.61
CA LYS A 65 -1.23 -16.95 -9.42
C LYS A 65 -1.37 -15.58 -8.78
N LYS A 66 -1.41 -15.53 -7.45
CA LYS A 66 -1.46 -14.26 -6.71
C LYS A 66 -0.09 -13.56 -6.72
N CYS A 67 -0.06 -12.25 -6.89
CA CYS A 67 1.17 -11.47 -6.71
C CYS A 67 1.61 -11.47 -5.24
N PRO A 68 2.92 -11.37 -4.95
CA PRO A 68 3.42 -11.20 -3.59
C PRO A 68 2.92 -9.88 -2.97
N GLU A 69 2.95 -9.77 -1.64
CA GLU A 69 2.31 -8.66 -0.91
C GLU A 69 2.81 -7.26 -1.28
N ASN A 70 4.02 -7.15 -1.84
CA ASN A 70 4.64 -5.88 -2.21
C ASN A 70 4.38 -5.46 -3.67
N GLU A 71 3.64 -6.28 -4.42
CA GLU A 71 3.41 -6.07 -5.86
C GLU A 71 1.91 -6.02 -6.17
N TRP A 72 1.56 -5.43 -7.32
CA TRP A 72 0.22 -5.45 -7.90
C TRP A 72 0.27 -6.04 -9.31
N PRO A 73 -0.80 -6.72 -9.78
CA PRO A 73 -0.94 -7.05 -11.19
C PRO A 73 -1.01 -5.77 -12.04
N ASN A 74 -0.37 -5.79 -13.21
CA ASN A 74 -0.57 -4.73 -14.19
C ASN A 74 -1.98 -4.78 -14.81
N LYS A 75 -2.34 -3.75 -15.62
CA LYS A 75 -3.66 -3.69 -16.29
C LYS A 75 -3.99 -4.93 -17.14
N ALA A 76 -2.96 -5.57 -17.72
CA ALA A 76 -3.12 -6.78 -18.53
C ALA A 76 -3.10 -8.08 -17.70
N LYS A 77 -2.90 -8.01 -16.38
CA LYS A 77 -2.79 -9.13 -15.43
C LYS A 77 -1.78 -10.21 -15.84
N ASN A 78 -0.73 -9.84 -16.57
CA ASN A 78 0.30 -10.76 -17.06
C ASN A 78 1.63 -10.66 -16.29
N ILE A 79 1.87 -9.54 -15.62
CA ILE A 79 3.06 -9.32 -14.79
C ILE A 79 2.65 -8.68 -13.46
N CYS A 80 3.42 -8.98 -12.43
CA CYS A 80 3.38 -8.25 -11.16
C CYS A 80 4.34 -7.06 -11.25
N ILE A 81 3.90 -5.90 -10.78
CA ILE A 81 4.65 -4.64 -10.74
C ILE A 81 4.75 -4.17 -9.30
N ASP A 82 5.88 -3.59 -8.92
CA ASP A 82 6.09 -3.09 -7.56
C ASP A 82 5.03 -2.04 -7.19
N LYS A 83 4.55 -2.12 -5.94
CA LYS A 83 3.73 -1.08 -5.34
C LYS A 83 4.47 0.24 -5.34
N VAL A 84 3.91 1.25 -6.03
CA VAL A 84 4.41 2.61 -5.92
C VAL A 84 4.00 3.14 -4.55
N ASN A 85 4.99 3.51 -3.73
CA ASN A 85 4.71 4.11 -2.43
C ASN A 85 4.26 5.55 -2.64
N GLU A 86 2.97 5.81 -2.45
CA GLU A 86 2.45 7.18 -2.33
C GLU A 86 2.87 7.73 -0.97
N TYR A 87 3.56 8.87 -0.96
CA TYR A 87 3.98 9.57 0.25
C TYR A 87 3.62 11.05 0.13
N LEU A 88 3.27 11.68 1.25
CA LEU A 88 3.08 13.14 1.30
C LEU A 88 4.42 13.82 1.00
N SER A 89 4.52 14.41 -0.18
CA SER A 89 5.72 15.06 -0.68
C SER A 89 5.59 16.58 -0.55
N TYR A 90 6.62 17.23 0.00
CA TYR A 90 6.69 18.69 0.14
C TYR A 90 6.49 19.46 -1.17
N LYS A 91 6.71 18.81 -2.32
CA LYS A 91 6.70 19.48 -3.64
C LYS A 91 5.32 19.60 -4.26
N GLU A 92 4.37 18.75 -3.88
CA GLU A 92 3.09 18.64 -4.59
C GLU A 92 1.94 19.29 -3.79
N ASP A 93 2.05 19.32 -2.46
CA ASP A 93 0.97 19.78 -1.59
C ASP A 93 1.30 21.11 -0.89
N VAL A 94 0.62 22.19 -1.31
CA VAL A 94 0.71 23.52 -0.66
C VAL A 94 0.31 23.47 0.82
N LEU A 95 -0.62 22.57 1.16
CA LEU A 95 -1.08 22.32 2.52
C LEU A 95 0.05 21.78 3.41
N VAL A 96 0.89 20.90 2.88
CA VAL A 96 2.05 20.34 3.58
C VAL A 96 3.07 21.43 3.90
N LEU A 97 3.34 22.30 2.94
CA LEU A 97 4.24 23.44 3.14
C LEU A 97 3.73 24.37 4.25
N PHE A 98 2.43 24.69 4.24
CA PHE A 98 1.81 25.55 5.26
C PHE A 98 1.91 24.93 6.67
N PHE A 99 1.55 23.65 6.81
CA PHE A 99 1.67 22.94 8.10
C PHE A 99 3.11 22.83 8.59
N SER A 100 4.06 22.62 7.67
CA SER A 100 5.47 22.56 8.03
C SER A 100 5.97 23.91 8.55
N ILE A 101 5.68 25.01 7.86
CA ILE A 101 6.13 26.36 8.27
C ILE A 101 5.51 26.74 9.62
N THR A 102 4.20 26.56 9.76
CA THR A 102 3.50 26.86 11.02
C THR A 102 4.05 26.00 12.17
N SER A 103 4.30 24.71 11.95
CA SER A 103 4.92 23.84 12.94
C SER A 103 6.29 24.36 13.41
N VAL A 104 7.18 24.79 12.50
CA VAL A 104 8.47 25.39 12.90
C VAL A 104 8.27 26.62 13.77
N ILE A 105 7.38 27.53 13.39
CA ILE A 105 7.14 28.78 14.11
C ILE A 105 6.62 28.48 15.53
N PHE A 106 5.67 27.57 15.67
CA PHE A 106 5.12 27.20 16.97
C PHE A 106 6.11 26.42 17.84
N ALA A 107 6.89 25.50 17.26
CA ALA A 107 7.92 24.75 17.97
C ALA A 107 9.03 25.67 18.49
N THR A 108 9.53 26.58 17.66
CA THR A 108 10.55 27.57 18.04
C THR A 108 10.04 28.53 19.13
N THR A 109 8.80 29.01 19.01
CA THR A 109 8.17 29.85 20.04
C THR A 109 8.04 29.10 21.36
N SER A 110 7.61 27.83 21.33
CA SER A 110 7.45 27.01 22.53
C SER A 110 8.80 26.68 23.20
N LEU A 111 9.85 26.42 22.41
CA LEU A 111 11.22 26.27 22.89
C LEU A 111 11.74 27.55 23.54
N PHE A 112 11.46 28.71 22.96
CA PHE A 112 11.82 30.00 23.54
C PHE A 112 11.15 30.21 24.89
N ILE A 113 9.84 29.95 25.00
CA ILE A 113 9.10 30.02 26.27
C ILE A 113 9.69 29.04 27.30
N LEU A 114 10.00 27.80 26.90
CA LEU A 114 10.63 26.82 27.77
C LEU A 114 12.00 27.30 28.28
N GLY A 115 12.80 27.94 27.41
CA GLY A 115 14.07 28.56 27.76
C GLY A 115 13.90 29.70 28.78
N LEU A 116 12.89 30.56 28.57
CA LEU A 116 12.53 31.60 29.54
C LEU A 116 12.14 31.01 30.89
N PHE A 117 11.32 29.95 30.91
CA PHE A 117 10.94 29.25 32.14
C PHE A 117 12.16 28.65 32.86
N PHE A 118 13.14 28.15 32.10
CA PHE A 118 14.38 27.60 32.65
C PHE A 118 15.28 28.68 33.26
N TRP A 119 15.36 29.85 32.64
CA TRP A 119 16.14 31.00 33.11
C TRP A 119 15.46 31.69 34.31
N PHE A 120 14.18 32.00 34.17
CA PHE A 120 13.35 32.68 35.18
C PHE A 120 12.73 31.71 36.20
N ARG A 121 13.41 30.61 36.50
CA ARG A 121 12.97 29.57 37.45
C ARG A 121 12.65 30.06 38.86
N ARG A 122 13.08 31.28 39.22
CA ARG A 122 12.82 31.94 40.51
C ARG A 122 11.68 32.97 40.48
N THR A 123 11.03 33.20 39.34
CA THR A 123 9.91 34.15 39.26
C THR A 123 8.64 33.59 39.91
N PRO A 124 7.83 34.45 40.56
CA PRO A 124 6.62 34.03 41.28
C PRO A 124 5.56 33.39 40.37
N ILE A 125 5.57 33.69 39.06
CA ILE A 125 4.68 33.08 38.06
C ILE A 125 4.93 31.57 37.91
N VAL A 126 6.21 31.14 37.87
CA VAL A 126 6.60 29.72 37.78
C VAL A 126 6.43 29.00 39.12
N LYS A 127 6.36 29.75 40.22
CA LYS A 127 6.18 29.22 41.57
C LYS A 127 4.70 29.07 41.96
N ALA A 128 3.84 29.94 41.46
CA ALA A 128 2.39 29.89 41.66
C ALA A 128 1.73 28.77 40.82
N ASN A 129 2.28 28.50 39.64
CA ASN A 129 1.89 27.37 38.83
C ASN A 129 2.73 26.14 39.19
N ASN A 130 2.12 24.94 39.20
CA ASN A 130 2.85 23.70 39.43
C ASN A 130 3.96 23.54 38.36
N ARG A 131 5.20 23.84 38.76
CA ARG A 131 6.36 23.95 37.87
C ARG A 131 6.52 22.69 37.01
N ASN A 132 6.32 21.51 37.60
CA ASN A 132 6.45 20.25 36.90
C ASN A 132 5.40 20.09 35.80
N LEU A 133 4.13 20.42 36.06
CA LEU A 133 3.06 20.35 35.06
C LEU A 133 3.31 21.31 33.89
N SER A 134 3.75 22.54 34.16
CA SER A 134 4.07 23.50 33.10
C SER A 134 5.24 23.05 32.22
N PHE A 135 6.29 22.45 32.80
CA PHE A 135 7.39 21.87 32.04
C PHE A 135 6.94 20.69 31.18
N ILE A 136 6.13 19.78 31.73
CA ILE A 136 5.58 18.62 31.00
C ILE A 136 4.70 19.07 29.84
N LEU A 137 3.84 20.07 30.05
CA LEU A 137 2.98 20.64 29.03
C LEU A 137 3.79 21.26 27.89
N LEU A 138 4.75 22.15 28.18
CA LEU A 138 5.61 22.77 27.17
C LEU A 138 6.41 21.74 26.36
N PHE A 139 6.97 20.73 27.03
CA PHE A 139 7.72 19.66 26.36
C PHE A 139 6.82 18.83 25.43
N SER A 140 5.63 18.44 25.90
CA SER A 140 4.64 17.68 25.11
C SER A 140 4.14 18.48 23.90
N LEU A 141 3.99 19.79 24.07
CA LEU A 141 3.57 20.69 22.99
C LEU A 141 4.65 20.79 21.89
N ILE A 142 5.93 20.87 22.27
CA ILE A 142 7.06 20.86 21.32
C ILE A 142 7.07 19.54 20.52
N LEU A 143 6.94 18.40 21.20
CA LEU A 143 6.89 17.10 20.54
C LEU A 143 5.69 16.98 19.58
N SER A 144 4.54 17.55 19.96
CA SER A 144 3.35 17.60 19.10
C SER A 144 3.63 18.37 17.80
N PHE A 145 4.26 19.54 17.86
CA PHE A 145 4.60 20.29 16.65
C PHE A 145 5.64 19.55 15.80
N LEU A 146 6.67 18.98 16.41
CA LEU A 146 7.70 18.21 15.72
C LEU A 146 7.15 16.95 15.04
N SER A 147 6.03 16.40 15.52
CA SER A 147 5.40 15.22 14.93
C SER A 147 5.08 15.40 13.44
N VAL A 148 4.74 16.61 13.00
CA VAL A 148 4.45 16.94 11.60
C VAL A 148 5.61 16.53 10.68
N PHE A 149 6.86 16.70 11.13
CA PHE A 149 8.05 16.30 10.37
C PHE A 149 8.25 14.78 10.30
N LEU A 150 7.78 14.02 11.29
CA LEU A 150 7.85 12.56 11.28
C LEU A 150 6.86 11.95 10.27
N PHE A 151 5.79 12.67 9.95
CA PHE A 151 4.85 12.30 8.89
C PHE A 151 5.34 12.68 7.49
N LEU A 152 6.35 13.54 7.40
CA LEU A 152 6.86 14.08 6.15
C LEU A 152 8.08 13.28 5.66
N GLY A 153 7.90 12.49 4.60
CA GLY A 153 8.96 11.71 3.97
C GLY A 153 8.57 10.25 3.72
N ARG A 154 9.53 9.44 3.23
CA ARG A 154 9.29 8.02 3.00
C ARG A 154 9.07 7.29 4.32
N PRO A 155 8.03 6.45 4.45
CA PRO A 155 7.84 5.63 5.63
C PRO A 155 9.01 4.64 5.75
N VAL A 156 9.78 4.77 6.82
CA VAL A 156 10.77 3.78 7.27
C VAL A 156 10.23 3.15 8.55
N ASN A 157 10.58 1.90 8.86
CA ASN A 157 10.02 1.17 10.01
C ASN A 157 10.08 1.97 11.32
N ILE A 158 11.14 2.76 11.52
CA ILE A 158 11.31 3.62 12.69
C ILE A 158 10.29 4.76 12.69
N THR A 159 10.08 5.46 11.56
CA THR A 159 9.11 6.55 11.48
C THR A 159 7.68 6.05 11.59
N CYS A 160 7.37 4.85 11.08
CA CYS A 160 6.06 4.21 11.25
C CYS A 160 5.72 3.98 12.73
N MET A 161 6.64 3.41 13.50
CA MET A 161 6.45 3.22 14.95
C MET A 161 6.38 4.56 15.70
N LEU A 162 7.22 5.53 15.32
CA LEU A 162 7.24 6.85 15.96
C LEU A 162 5.97 7.66 15.68
N GLN A 163 5.39 7.56 14.48
CA GLN A 163 4.14 8.25 14.12
C GLN A 163 2.98 7.84 15.04
N GLN A 164 2.85 6.55 15.33
CA GLN A 164 1.78 6.03 16.21
C GLN A 164 1.90 6.56 17.65
N VAL A 165 3.12 6.67 18.16
CA VAL A 165 3.39 7.12 19.54
C VAL A 165 3.30 8.64 19.66
N THR A 166 3.80 9.36 18.66
CA THR A 166 3.97 10.83 18.73
C THR A 166 2.66 11.59 18.51
N PHE A 167 1.65 10.99 17.88
CA PHE A 167 0.37 11.68 17.67
C PHE A 167 -0.53 11.63 18.92
N GLY A 168 -0.57 10.50 19.63
CA GLY A 168 -1.52 10.29 20.73
C GLY A 168 -1.00 10.71 22.11
N ILE A 169 0.25 10.38 22.42
CA ILE A 169 0.77 10.53 23.79
C ILE A 169 1.01 12.00 24.17
N PRO A 170 1.70 12.82 23.37
CA PRO A 170 1.94 14.22 23.72
C PRO A 170 0.65 15.03 23.81
N PHE A 171 -0.33 14.73 22.93
CA PHE A 171 -1.63 15.39 22.93
C PHE A 171 -2.42 15.07 24.20
N THR A 172 -2.53 13.79 24.56
CA THR A 172 -3.25 13.38 25.78
C THR A 172 -2.59 13.94 27.04
N ILE A 173 -1.25 13.90 27.14
CA ILE A 173 -0.52 14.52 28.25
C ILE A 173 -0.81 16.02 28.33
N SER A 174 -0.86 16.72 27.19
CA SER A 174 -1.16 18.15 27.16
C SER A 174 -2.57 18.44 27.67
N VAL A 175 -3.58 17.71 27.19
CA VAL A 175 -4.97 17.86 27.64
C VAL A 175 -5.13 17.53 29.12
N SER A 176 -4.53 16.42 29.60
CA SER A 176 -4.55 16.05 31.01
C SER A 176 -3.86 17.08 31.89
N SER A 177 -2.73 17.65 31.44
CA SER A 177 -2.00 18.68 32.18
C SER A 177 -2.75 20.00 32.27
N ILE A 178 -3.56 20.34 31.26
CA ILE A 178 -4.46 21.51 31.30
C ILE A 178 -5.60 21.26 32.29
N LEU A 179 -6.20 20.06 32.27
CA LEU A 179 -7.34 19.73 33.15
C LEU A 179 -6.92 19.60 34.62
N ALA A 180 -5.69 19.17 34.89
CA ALA A 180 -5.14 19.01 36.23
C ALA A 180 -4.62 20.33 36.85
N LYS A 181 -4.69 21.45 36.12
CA LYS A 181 -4.12 22.74 36.48
C LYS A 181 -5.22 23.75 36.74
#